data_AF-A0A8J6P943-F1
#
_entry.id   AF-A0A8J6P943-F1
#
_cell.length_a   1.000
_cell.length_b   1.000
_cell.length_c   1.000
_cell.angle_alpha   90.00
_cell.angle_beta   90.00
_cell.angle_gamma   90.00
#
_symmetry.space_group_name_H-M   'P 1'
#
loop_
_entity.id
_entity.type
_entity.pdbx_description
1 polymer ?
#
loop_
_entity_poly.entity_id
_entity_poly.type
_entity_poly.pdbx_seq_one_letter_code
_entity_poly.pdbx_strand_id
1 'polypeptide(L)'
;MKKQILCLFIGGALLATSCSRTPESKETEYTSNVKGFLNAKNNEEGEPVFNMISLSLVTDDWDGKEDFSPNSGDDKLVKVEFSIQSTDGSVDIGMMETNLGLFDSSTKKTYPASVSLATGPTLQALMSTFETGYAVFSVPVDTKLDNLYLGASTKDGAIDLSKENIESLLPLKKMEAPAEKTVALSASHAIEDIIFGMTKTYTFKSVTFNANDDKVKNFHSANPGMEGYSFVKLELDIDNSSKTEKAWVNLPYLISEYGYSIPDYDSSFGEKPSDVQPGKTSLTLYYRVRTGEKVIAFVGEDRKADDYSVKL
;
A
#
# COMPACT_ATOMS: atom_id res chain seq x y z
N MET A 1 -59.03 -15.68 -61.37
CA MET A 1 -58.04 -16.72 -60.98
C MET A 1 -56.66 -16.20 -61.38
N LYS A 2 -55.60 -16.07 -60.59
CA LYS A 2 -55.26 -16.20 -59.17
C LYS A 2 -54.21 -15.08 -58.95
N LYS A 3 -54.42 -14.14 -58.01
CA LYS A 3 -53.37 -13.17 -57.61
C LYS A 3 -52.57 -13.81 -56.47
N GLN A 4 -51.27 -13.97 -56.66
CA GLN A 4 -50.34 -14.42 -55.63
C GLN A 4 -50.03 -13.25 -54.69
N ILE A 5 -50.27 -13.50 -53.40
CA ILE A 5 -49.88 -12.68 -52.27
C ILE A 5 -48.47 -13.14 -51.88
N LEU A 6 -47.52 -12.21 -51.81
CA LEU A 6 -46.28 -12.40 -51.05
C LEU A 6 -46.07 -11.15 -50.20
N CYS A 7 -46.50 -11.23 -48.94
CA CYS A 7 -46.12 -10.29 -47.90
C CYS A 7 -44.71 -10.68 -47.44
N LEU A 8 -43.76 -9.77 -47.59
CA LEU A 8 -42.49 -9.83 -46.87
C LEU A 8 -42.38 -8.57 -46.02
N PHE A 9 -42.48 -8.81 -44.72
CA PHE A 9 -42.21 -7.88 -43.63
C PHE A 9 -40.81 -7.30 -43.79
N ILE A 10 -40.72 -5.98 -43.90
CA ILE A 10 -39.54 -5.23 -43.44
C ILE A 10 -40.09 -4.23 -42.44
N GLY A 11 -40.33 -4.73 -41.23
CA GLY A 11 -40.42 -3.87 -40.06
C GLY A 11 -39.04 -3.26 -39.88
N GLY A 12 -38.94 -1.95 -40.08
CA GLY A 12 -37.72 -1.20 -39.87
C GLY A 12 -37.26 -1.39 -38.44
N ALA A 13 -36.24 -2.22 -38.26
CA ALA A 13 -35.31 -2.08 -37.16
C ALA A 13 -34.71 -0.68 -37.31
N LEU A 14 -35.25 0.28 -36.55
CA LEU A 14 -34.50 1.43 -36.12
C LEU A 14 -33.29 0.88 -35.37
N LEU A 15 -32.21 0.65 -36.12
CA LEU A 15 -30.86 0.58 -35.61
C LEU A 15 -30.63 1.93 -34.91
N ALA A 16 -30.94 1.98 -33.62
CA ALA A 16 -30.15 2.78 -32.72
C ALA A 16 -28.75 2.19 -32.79
N THR A 17 -27.98 2.60 -33.79
CA THR A 17 -26.53 2.58 -33.70
C THR A 17 -26.22 3.47 -32.51
N SER A 18 -26.15 2.87 -31.32
CA SER A 18 -25.35 3.44 -30.25
C SER A 18 -23.99 3.65 -30.91
N CYS A 19 -23.60 4.90 -31.13
CA CYS A 19 -22.25 5.23 -31.53
C CYS A 19 -21.35 4.77 -30.38
N SER A 20 -21.02 3.48 -30.35
CA SER A 20 -20.04 2.95 -29.41
C SER A 20 -18.74 3.65 -29.78
N ARG A 21 -18.36 4.61 -28.96
CA ARG A 21 -17.06 5.27 -29.06
C ARG A 21 -15.98 4.19 -29.19
N THR A 22 -15.04 4.37 -30.10
CA THR A 22 -13.85 3.51 -30.13
C THR A 22 -13.01 3.83 -28.89
N PRO A 23 -12.73 2.85 -28.01
CA PRO A 23 -11.90 3.08 -26.84
C PRO A 23 -10.47 3.49 -27.23
N GLU A 24 -9.90 4.45 -26.51
CA GLU A 24 -8.52 4.92 -26.61
C GLU A 24 -7.71 4.49 -25.37
N SER A 25 -7.54 3.18 -25.19
CA SER A 25 -6.85 2.61 -24.03
C SER A 25 -5.50 3.27 -23.75
N LYS A 26 -5.32 3.80 -22.53
CA LYS A 26 -4.07 4.37 -22.05
C LYS A 26 -3.65 3.70 -20.76
N GLU A 27 -2.46 3.12 -20.77
CA GLU A 27 -1.90 2.40 -19.64
C GLU A 27 -0.97 3.29 -18.82
N THR A 28 -1.09 3.21 -17.49
CA THR A 28 -0.21 3.86 -16.52
C THR A 28 0.29 2.80 -15.54
N GLU A 29 1.58 2.50 -15.59
CA GLU A 29 2.25 1.58 -14.66
C GLU A 29 2.70 2.27 -13.38
N TYR A 30 2.59 1.56 -12.26
CA TYR A 30 2.98 2.02 -10.93
C TYR A 30 4.01 1.10 -10.31
N THR A 31 4.98 1.68 -9.62
CA THR A 31 6.02 0.96 -8.90
C THR A 31 5.97 1.15 -7.39
N SER A 32 5.24 2.16 -6.91
CA SER A 32 5.41 2.70 -5.55
C SER A 32 4.11 3.23 -4.92
N ASN A 33 2.96 2.97 -5.53
CA ASN A 33 1.71 3.61 -5.15
C ASN A 33 0.88 2.70 -4.24
N VAL A 34 1.01 2.91 -2.92
CA VAL A 34 0.41 2.08 -1.87
C VAL A 34 -0.38 2.93 -0.88
N LYS A 35 -1.53 2.42 -0.40
CA LYS A 35 -2.28 3.03 0.71
C LYS A 35 -2.93 1.95 1.57
N GLY A 36 -2.91 2.15 2.89
CA GLY A 36 -3.67 1.33 3.82
C GLY A 36 -5.06 1.90 4.06
N PHE A 37 -6.08 1.05 3.98
CA PHE A 37 -7.47 1.37 4.30
C PHE A 37 -7.90 0.63 5.56
N LEU A 38 -8.45 1.37 6.54
CA LEU A 38 -8.85 0.81 7.83
C LEU A 38 -9.94 -0.25 7.65
N ASN A 39 -9.73 -1.43 8.23
CA ASN A 39 -10.65 -2.57 8.13
C ASN A 39 -11.78 -2.53 9.19
N ALA A 40 -12.09 -1.36 9.76
CA ALA A 40 -13.07 -1.15 10.85
C ALA A 40 -12.99 -2.14 12.04
N LYS A 41 -11.88 -2.86 12.20
CA LYS A 41 -11.62 -3.81 13.26
C LYS A 41 -10.19 -3.64 13.77
N ASN A 42 -9.98 -4.11 14.99
CA ASN A 42 -8.66 -4.25 15.58
C ASN A 42 -8.27 -5.74 15.64
N ASN A 43 -6.98 -6.03 15.68
CA ASN A 43 -6.44 -7.37 15.88
C ASN A 43 -6.61 -7.82 17.35
N GLU A 44 -6.14 -9.03 17.70
CA GLU A 44 -6.22 -9.57 19.06
C GLU A 44 -5.49 -8.71 20.10
N GLU A 45 -4.48 -7.94 19.67
CA GLU A 45 -3.69 -7.04 20.50
C GLU A 45 -4.33 -5.64 20.63
N GLY A 46 -5.46 -5.40 19.97
CA GLY A 46 -6.19 -4.14 19.99
C GLY A 46 -5.66 -3.10 19.01
N GLU A 47 -4.74 -3.46 18.12
CA GLU A 47 -4.20 -2.57 17.08
C GLU A 47 -5.11 -2.50 15.86
N PRO A 48 -5.24 -1.32 15.21
CA PRO A 48 -6.07 -1.18 14.02
C PRO A 48 -5.56 -2.04 12.86
N VAL A 49 -6.48 -2.74 12.18
CA VAL A 49 -6.17 -3.56 11.01
C VAL A 49 -6.35 -2.73 9.73
N PHE A 50 -5.39 -2.84 8.81
CA PHE A 50 -5.44 -2.16 7.51
C PHE A 50 -5.38 -3.17 6.37
N ASN A 51 -6.12 -2.89 5.30
CA ASN A 51 -5.96 -3.54 4.00
C ASN A 51 -5.08 -2.64 3.13
N MET A 52 -3.87 -3.09 2.86
CA MET A 52 -2.87 -2.40 2.06
C MET A 52 -3.12 -2.66 0.59
N ILE A 53 -3.52 -1.64 -0.16
CA ILE A 53 -3.71 -1.73 -1.61
C ILE A 53 -2.50 -1.13 -2.31
N SER A 54 -1.87 -1.90 -3.19
CA SER A 54 -0.75 -1.48 -4.03
C SER A 54 -1.18 -1.52 -5.50
N LEU A 55 -1.10 -0.39 -6.21
CA LEU A 55 -1.42 -0.35 -7.64
C LEU A 55 -0.25 -0.92 -8.46
N SER A 56 -0.58 -1.68 -9.49
CA SER A 56 0.38 -2.14 -10.51
C SER A 56 0.15 -1.43 -11.84
N LEU A 57 -1.10 -1.38 -12.31
CA LEU A 57 -1.47 -0.86 -13.61
C LEU A 57 -2.86 -0.22 -13.57
N VAL A 58 -3.02 0.92 -14.25
CA VAL A 58 -4.33 1.48 -14.57
C VAL A 58 -4.46 1.62 -16.07
N THR A 59 -5.53 1.06 -16.63
CA THR A 59 -5.92 1.24 -18.03
C THR A 59 -7.12 2.19 -18.08
N ASP A 60 -6.87 3.43 -18.50
CA ASP A 60 -7.93 4.41 -18.79
C ASP A 60 -8.53 4.13 -20.17
N ASP A 61 -9.85 4.34 -20.30
CA ASP A 61 -10.62 4.08 -21.51
C ASP A 61 -10.44 2.65 -22.06
N TRP A 62 -10.52 1.69 -21.14
CA TRP A 62 -10.35 0.28 -21.44
C TRP A 62 -11.50 -0.26 -22.31
N ASP A 63 -11.19 -1.26 -23.15
CA ASP A 63 -12.07 -1.75 -24.20
C ASP A 63 -13.20 -2.68 -23.70
N GLY A 64 -13.26 -2.98 -22.41
CA GLY A 64 -14.37 -3.72 -21.80
C GLY A 64 -14.40 -5.21 -22.19
N LYS A 65 -13.26 -5.81 -22.52
CA LYS A 65 -13.15 -7.28 -22.60
C LYS A 65 -13.69 -7.92 -21.31
N GLU A 66 -14.09 -9.20 -21.37
CA GLU A 66 -14.55 -9.96 -20.17
C GLU A 66 -15.92 -9.52 -19.61
N ASP A 67 -16.84 -9.14 -20.51
CA ASP A 67 -18.25 -8.79 -20.26
C ASP A 67 -18.48 -7.50 -19.45
N PHE A 68 -17.46 -6.63 -19.38
CA PHE A 68 -17.62 -5.28 -18.86
C PHE A 68 -18.14 -4.32 -19.93
N SER A 69 -19.13 -3.51 -19.57
CA SER A 69 -19.61 -2.43 -20.45
C SER A 69 -19.81 -1.14 -19.65
N PRO A 70 -19.60 0.04 -20.27
CA PRO A 70 -19.94 1.30 -19.64
C PRO A 70 -21.43 1.36 -19.28
N ASN A 71 -21.76 2.04 -18.18
CA ASN A 71 -23.15 2.21 -17.73
C ASN A 71 -23.99 3.06 -18.69
N SER A 72 -23.35 3.92 -19.48
CA SER A 72 -23.97 4.76 -20.50
C SER A 72 -23.06 5.00 -21.69
N GLY A 73 -23.61 5.47 -22.81
CA GLY A 73 -22.84 5.77 -24.02
C GLY A 73 -21.85 6.95 -23.88
N ASP A 74 -22.00 7.75 -22.82
CA ASP A 74 -21.13 8.88 -22.50
C ASP A 74 -20.08 8.53 -21.42
N ASP A 75 -20.01 7.25 -21.04
CA ASP A 75 -19.03 6.73 -20.09
C ASP A 75 -17.90 5.97 -20.80
N LYS A 76 -16.77 5.86 -20.10
CA LYS A 76 -15.64 4.99 -20.41
C LYS A 76 -15.36 4.06 -19.23
N LEU A 77 -14.63 2.98 -19.50
CA LEU A 77 -14.16 2.08 -18.45
C LEU A 77 -12.76 2.45 -17.99
N VAL A 78 -12.54 2.42 -16.68
CA VAL A 78 -11.21 2.51 -16.06
C VAL A 78 -10.96 1.19 -15.34
N LYS A 79 -9.95 0.44 -15.76
CA LYS A 79 -9.52 -0.80 -15.12
C LYS A 79 -8.33 -0.50 -14.21
N VAL A 80 -8.43 -0.89 -12.94
CA VAL A 80 -7.41 -0.68 -11.91
C VAL A 80 -6.92 -2.05 -11.44
N GLU A 81 -5.67 -2.38 -11.73
CA GLU A 81 -5.00 -3.60 -11.27
C GLU A 81 -4.21 -3.32 -10.00
N PHE A 82 -4.33 -4.22 -9.03
CA PHE A 82 -3.76 -4.03 -7.70
C PHE A 82 -3.46 -5.35 -6.99
N SER A 83 -2.63 -5.27 -5.97
CA SER A 83 -2.53 -6.27 -4.91
C SER A 83 -3.11 -5.74 -3.61
N ILE A 84 -3.73 -6.61 -2.82
CA ILE A 84 -4.22 -6.32 -1.48
C ILE A 84 -3.46 -7.19 -0.49
N GLN A 85 -2.97 -6.61 0.61
CA GLN A 85 -2.46 -7.35 1.75
C GLN A 85 -3.05 -6.81 3.06
N SER A 86 -3.62 -7.69 3.89
CA SER A 86 -4.04 -7.30 5.23
C SER A 86 -2.85 -7.24 6.20
N THR A 87 -2.87 -6.30 7.14
CA THR A 87 -1.90 -6.25 8.25
C THR A 87 -2.14 -7.33 9.31
N ASP A 88 -3.33 -7.92 9.33
CA ASP A 88 -3.68 -9.06 10.17
C ASP A 88 -3.95 -10.30 9.29
N GLY A 89 -3.23 -11.38 9.60
CA GLY A 89 -3.26 -12.64 8.86
C GLY A 89 -4.54 -13.47 9.06
N SER A 90 -5.43 -13.05 9.95
CA SER A 90 -6.74 -13.69 10.16
C SER A 90 -7.85 -13.08 9.29
N VAL A 91 -7.55 -11.99 8.59
CA VAL A 91 -8.52 -11.24 7.79
C VAL A 91 -8.69 -11.89 6.44
N ASP A 92 -9.94 -12.21 6.10
CA ASP A 92 -10.32 -12.51 4.74
C ASP A 92 -10.45 -11.21 3.92
N ILE A 93 -9.71 -11.13 2.82
CA ILE A 93 -9.78 -10.03 1.86
C ILE A 93 -10.54 -10.42 0.58
N GLY A 94 -11.14 -11.61 0.55
CA GLY A 94 -11.98 -12.05 -0.56
C GLY A 94 -13.09 -11.05 -0.86
N MET A 95 -13.39 -10.86 -2.15
CA MET A 95 -14.43 -9.96 -2.65
C MET A 95 -14.25 -8.47 -2.31
N MET A 96 -13.10 -8.06 -1.76
CA MET A 96 -12.82 -6.67 -1.42
C MET A 96 -12.91 -5.71 -2.61
N GLU A 97 -12.75 -6.18 -3.84
CA GLU A 97 -12.90 -5.37 -5.05
C GLU A 97 -14.30 -4.74 -5.17
N THR A 98 -15.33 -5.40 -4.61
CA THR A 98 -16.71 -4.88 -4.60
C THR A 98 -16.91 -3.75 -3.59
N ASN A 99 -15.99 -3.64 -2.63
CA ASN A 99 -15.95 -2.61 -1.60
C ASN A 99 -15.02 -1.44 -1.98
N LEU A 100 -14.57 -1.40 -3.24
CA LEU A 100 -13.79 -0.31 -3.80
C LEU A 100 -14.68 0.72 -4.51
N GLY A 101 -14.27 1.98 -4.41
CA GLY A 101 -14.90 3.09 -5.09
C GLY A 101 -13.86 4.00 -5.70
N LEU A 102 -14.20 4.56 -6.86
CA LEU A 102 -13.37 5.52 -7.55
C LEU A 102 -13.94 6.93 -7.36
N PHE A 103 -13.23 7.76 -6.61
CA PHE A 103 -13.62 9.13 -6.32
C PHE A 103 -13.02 10.10 -7.34
N ASP A 104 -13.87 10.91 -7.96
CA ASP A 104 -13.46 12.03 -8.80
C ASP A 104 -13.45 13.33 -7.99
N SER A 105 -12.24 13.81 -7.71
CA SER A 105 -12.02 15.03 -6.93
C SER A 105 -12.57 16.30 -7.58
N SER A 106 -12.79 16.31 -8.90
CA SER A 106 -13.28 17.46 -9.66
C SER A 106 -14.81 17.60 -9.60
N THR A 107 -15.53 16.48 -9.65
CA THR A 107 -17.00 16.45 -9.58
C THR A 107 -17.55 16.06 -8.21
N LYS A 108 -16.67 15.60 -7.29
CA LYS A 108 -17.01 15.08 -5.96
C LYS A 108 -17.92 13.86 -5.99
N LYS A 109 -17.90 13.09 -7.08
CA LYS A 109 -18.68 11.86 -7.25
C LYS A 109 -17.85 10.61 -6.96
N THR A 110 -18.50 9.57 -6.46
CA THR A 110 -17.93 8.24 -6.30
C THR A 110 -18.58 7.29 -7.31
N TYR A 111 -17.75 6.55 -8.02
CA TYR A 111 -18.15 5.52 -8.97
C TYR A 111 -17.87 4.15 -8.33
N PRO A 112 -18.88 3.30 -8.11
CA PRO A 112 -18.68 1.97 -7.55
C PRO A 112 -17.99 1.05 -8.57
N ALA A 113 -17.31 0.01 -8.07
CA ALA A 113 -16.76 -1.02 -8.94
C ALA A 113 -17.88 -1.76 -9.69
N SER A 114 -17.70 -1.92 -11.00
CA SER A 114 -18.50 -2.79 -11.86
C SER A 114 -18.19 -4.25 -11.55
N VAL A 115 -19.20 -5.10 -11.61
CA VAL A 115 -19.08 -6.55 -11.38
C VAL A 115 -19.46 -7.29 -12.65
N SER A 116 -18.57 -8.14 -13.17
CA SER A 116 -18.88 -9.07 -14.26
C SER A 116 -19.47 -10.35 -13.70
N LEU A 117 -20.68 -10.70 -14.14
CA LEU A 117 -21.31 -11.98 -13.77
C LEU A 117 -20.61 -13.18 -14.40
N ALA A 118 -19.93 -12.99 -15.53
CA ALA A 118 -19.26 -14.06 -16.26
C ALA A 118 -17.86 -14.34 -15.71
N THR A 119 -17.10 -13.28 -15.41
CA THR A 119 -15.76 -13.41 -14.83
C THR A 119 -15.81 -13.69 -13.33
N GLY A 120 -16.87 -13.23 -12.65
CA GLY A 120 -16.98 -13.31 -11.19
C GLY A 120 -16.01 -12.36 -10.48
N PRO A 121 -15.84 -12.51 -9.15
CA PRO A 121 -14.81 -11.77 -8.41
C PRO A 121 -13.41 -12.13 -8.91
N THR A 122 -12.54 -11.12 -9.00
CA THR A 122 -11.14 -11.30 -9.42
C THR A 122 -10.27 -11.73 -8.26
N LEU A 123 -10.66 -11.40 -7.03
CA LEU A 123 -10.03 -11.90 -5.81
C LEU A 123 -10.65 -13.26 -5.48
N GLN A 124 -9.95 -14.35 -5.84
CA GLN A 124 -10.54 -15.70 -5.87
C GLN A 124 -10.56 -16.42 -4.50
N ALA A 125 -9.81 -15.94 -3.51
CA ALA A 125 -9.65 -16.66 -2.25
C ALA A 125 -10.63 -16.20 -1.16
N LEU A 126 -11.37 -17.17 -0.61
CA LEU A 126 -12.26 -17.01 0.56
C LEU A 126 -11.52 -16.98 1.90
N MET A 127 -10.20 -17.13 1.90
CA MET A 127 -9.33 -17.05 3.09
C MET A 127 -7.89 -16.74 2.65
N SER A 128 -7.68 -15.57 2.07
CA SER A 128 -6.32 -15.10 1.79
C SER A 128 -6.06 -13.77 2.45
N THR A 129 -4.80 -13.57 2.81
CA THR A 129 -4.29 -12.35 3.43
C THR A 129 -3.50 -11.53 2.42
N PHE A 130 -3.25 -12.09 1.23
CA PHE A 130 -2.61 -11.45 0.09
C PHE A 130 -3.24 -11.93 -1.22
N GLU A 131 -3.76 -11.02 -2.02
CA GLU A 131 -4.36 -11.34 -3.32
C GLU A 131 -3.98 -10.30 -4.37
N THR A 132 -3.98 -10.71 -5.63
CA THR A 132 -3.82 -9.82 -6.78
C THR A 132 -5.06 -9.90 -7.65
N GLY A 133 -5.57 -8.76 -8.09
CA GLY A 133 -6.77 -8.72 -8.92
C GLY A 133 -6.94 -7.36 -9.57
N TYR A 134 -8.16 -7.11 -10.00
CA TYR A 134 -8.52 -5.83 -10.59
C TYR A 134 -9.97 -5.44 -10.28
N ALA A 135 -10.23 -4.13 -10.32
CA ALA A 135 -11.56 -3.56 -10.30
C ALA A 135 -11.76 -2.69 -11.54
N VAL A 136 -13.00 -2.69 -12.06
CA VAL A 136 -13.36 -1.89 -13.24
C VAL A 136 -14.40 -0.85 -12.83
N PHE A 137 -14.27 0.37 -13.33
CA PHE A 137 -15.18 1.47 -13.01
C PHE A 137 -15.72 2.10 -14.28
N SER A 138 -17.01 2.44 -14.31
CA SER A 138 -17.62 3.25 -15.38
C SER A 138 -17.63 4.72 -14.94
N VAL A 139 -16.97 5.59 -15.71
CA VAL A 139 -16.85 7.03 -15.43
C VAL A 139 -17.14 7.86 -16.69
N PRO A 140 -17.57 9.13 -16.58
CA PRO A 140 -17.75 10.00 -17.75
C PRO A 140 -16.49 10.09 -18.61
N VAL A 141 -16.64 10.11 -19.93
CA VAL A 141 -15.53 10.11 -20.91
C VAL A 141 -14.52 11.25 -20.68
N ASP A 142 -14.98 12.41 -20.23
CA ASP A 142 -14.16 13.59 -19.96
C ASP A 142 -13.40 13.55 -18.62
N THR A 143 -13.65 12.53 -17.80
CA THR A 143 -12.95 12.32 -16.52
C THR A 143 -11.46 12.09 -16.75
N LYS A 144 -10.62 12.85 -16.06
CA LYS A 144 -9.16 12.73 -16.15
C LYS A 144 -8.63 11.82 -15.05
N LEU A 145 -7.70 10.93 -15.43
CA LEU A 145 -7.04 10.02 -14.48
C LEU A 145 -6.42 10.77 -13.28
N ASP A 146 -5.82 11.94 -13.52
CA ASP A 146 -5.21 12.77 -12.47
C ASP A 146 -6.17 13.24 -11.37
N ASN A 147 -7.48 13.23 -11.65
CA ASN A 147 -8.52 13.62 -10.69
C ASN A 147 -9.08 12.44 -9.91
N LEU A 148 -8.70 11.21 -10.26
CA LEU A 148 -9.27 9.97 -9.74
C LEU A 148 -8.47 9.42 -8.55
N TYR A 149 -9.20 8.97 -7.54
CA TYR A 149 -8.64 8.41 -6.31
C TYR A 149 -9.40 7.13 -5.97
N LEU A 150 -8.68 6.05 -5.72
CA LEU A 150 -9.24 4.81 -5.22
C LEU A 150 -9.46 4.91 -3.70
N GLY A 151 -10.63 4.48 -3.24
CA GLY A 151 -10.93 4.29 -1.82
C GLY A 151 -11.51 2.91 -1.57
N ALA A 152 -11.34 2.41 -0.36
CA ALA A 152 -11.98 1.21 0.13
C ALA A 152 -12.84 1.54 1.35
N SER A 153 -14.00 0.89 1.46
CA SER A 153 -14.89 1.00 2.62
C SER A 153 -15.27 -0.39 3.11
N THR A 154 -15.26 -0.59 4.43
CA THR A 154 -15.77 -1.82 5.06
C THR A 154 -17.23 -1.74 5.45
N LYS A 155 -17.90 -0.61 5.18
CA LYS A 155 -19.33 -0.43 5.48
C LYS A 155 -20.18 -1.13 4.43
N ASP A 156 -21.18 -1.87 4.89
CA ASP A 156 -22.21 -2.47 4.04
C ASP A 156 -22.98 -1.38 3.25
N GLY A 157 -23.00 -1.50 1.92
CA GLY A 157 -23.76 -0.61 1.03
C GLY A 157 -22.94 -0.02 -0.11
N ALA A 158 -23.56 0.87 -0.90
CA ALA A 158 -22.85 1.58 -1.95
C ALA A 158 -21.80 2.52 -1.34
N ILE A 159 -20.55 2.36 -1.75
CA ILE A 159 -19.45 3.20 -1.28
C ILE A 159 -19.66 4.67 -1.68
N ASP A 160 -19.56 5.57 -0.70
CA ASP A 160 -19.60 7.02 -0.89
C ASP A 160 -18.37 7.64 -0.24
N LEU A 161 -17.47 8.15 -1.08
CA LEU A 161 -16.21 8.78 -0.69
C LEU A 161 -16.30 10.31 -0.71
N SER A 162 -17.48 10.89 -0.96
CA SER A 162 -17.66 12.35 -1.11
C SER A 162 -17.29 13.18 0.12
N LYS A 163 -17.28 12.54 1.30
CA LYS A 163 -16.92 13.15 2.58
C LYS A 163 -15.54 12.74 3.09
N GLU A 164 -14.86 11.81 2.42
CA GLU A 164 -13.54 11.36 2.84
C GLU A 164 -12.49 12.44 2.60
N ASN A 165 -11.49 12.51 3.47
CA ASN A 165 -10.33 13.35 3.23
C ASN A 165 -9.56 12.77 2.02
N ILE A 166 -9.21 13.61 1.05
CA ILE A 166 -8.50 13.18 -0.16
C ILE A 166 -7.13 12.55 0.17
N GLU A 167 -6.51 12.95 1.28
CA GLU A 167 -5.25 12.36 1.78
C GLU A 167 -5.42 10.93 2.32
N SER A 168 -6.66 10.52 2.58
CA SER A 168 -7.02 9.15 2.99
C SER A 168 -7.29 8.24 1.79
N LEU A 169 -7.31 8.78 0.56
CA LEU A 169 -7.54 8.03 -0.67
C LEU A 169 -6.22 7.78 -1.42
N LEU A 170 -6.21 6.75 -2.28
CA LEU A 170 -5.07 6.36 -3.10
C LEU A 170 -5.17 7.02 -4.48
N PRO A 171 -4.34 8.02 -4.82
CA PRO A 171 -4.44 8.69 -6.12
C PRO A 171 -4.10 7.74 -7.28
N LEU A 172 -4.85 7.83 -8.39
CA LEU A 172 -4.53 7.15 -9.65
C LEU A 172 -3.64 8.01 -10.57
N LYS A 173 -3.13 9.16 -10.11
CA LYS A 173 -2.09 9.85 -10.87
C LYS A 173 -0.77 9.12 -10.66
N LYS A 174 0.06 9.05 -11.69
CA LYS A 174 1.43 8.54 -11.53
C LYS A 174 2.16 9.37 -10.49
N MET A 175 2.59 8.74 -9.43
CA MET A 175 3.49 9.35 -8.44
C MET A 175 4.92 8.98 -8.80
N GLU A 176 5.81 9.97 -8.74
CA GLU A 176 7.24 9.69 -8.79
C GLU A 176 7.63 8.86 -7.57
N ALA A 177 8.58 7.94 -7.75
CA ALA A 177 9.15 7.21 -6.64
C ALA A 177 9.66 8.23 -5.60
N PRO A 178 9.34 8.04 -4.30
CA PRO A 178 9.71 9.01 -3.30
C PRO A 178 11.24 9.10 -3.21
N ALA A 179 11.76 10.32 -3.28
CA ALA A 179 13.20 10.54 -3.27
C ALA A 179 13.82 10.10 -1.94
N GLU A 180 15.08 9.65 -2.02
CA GLU A 180 15.88 9.41 -0.83
C GLU A 180 16.01 10.71 -0.02
N LYS A 181 15.73 10.64 1.27
CA LYS A 181 15.81 11.78 2.18
C LYS A 181 16.46 11.38 3.49
N THR A 182 17.57 12.03 3.81
CA THR A 182 18.25 11.85 5.11
C THR A 182 17.92 12.99 6.05
N VAL A 183 17.58 12.65 7.29
CA VAL A 183 17.31 13.58 8.39
C VAL A 183 18.27 13.25 9.53
N ALA A 184 19.00 14.25 10.02
CA ALA A 184 19.82 14.09 11.21
C ALA A 184 18.91 13.93 12.44
N LEU A 185 19.23 12.96 13.27
CA LEU A 185 18.62 12.75 14.58
C LEU A 185 19.58 13.27 15.64
N SER A 186 19.04 13.77 16.74
CA SER A 186 19.83 14.27 17.88
C SER A 186 19.19 13.80 19.18
N ALA A 187 18.89 12.51 19.22
CA ALA A 187 18.29 11.84 20.37
C ALA A 187 19.29 10.84 20.96
N SER A 188 19.40 10.86 22.29
CA SER A 188 20.22 9.91 23.03
C SER A 188 19.46 9.40 24.24
N HIS A 189 19.53 8.09 24.47
CA HIS A 189 18.84 7.40 25.54
C HIS A 189 19.80 6.49 26.28
N ALA A 190 19.94 6.69 27.59
CA ALA A 190 20.77 5.87 28.45
C ALA A 190 19.89 4.85 29.21
N ILE A 191 20.31 3.59 29.18
CA ILE A 191 19.62 2.47 29.83
C ILE A 191 20.60 1.81 30.79
N GLU A 192 20.25 1.80 32.08
CA GLU A 192 21.04 1.13 33.10
C GLU A 192 20.77 -0.38 33.11
N ASP A 193 21.85 -1.17 33.10
CA ASP A 193 21.83 -2.60 33.33
C ASP A 193 22.25 -2.91 34.78
N ILE A 194 21.24 -3.14 35.61
CA ILE A 194 21.40 -3.31 37.06
C ILE A 194 22.21 -4.57 37.42
N ILE A 195 22.18 -5.62 36.59
CA ILE A 195 22.88 -6.88 36.90
C ILE A 195 24.40 -6.70 36.89
N PHE A 196 24.91 -5.89 35.98
CA PHE A 196 26.35 -5.68 35.80
C PHE A 196 26.80 -4.26 36.14
N GLY A 197 25.88 -3.39 36.60
CA GLY A 197 26.18 -1.99 36.94
C GLY A 197 26.74 -1.20 35.75
N MET A 198 26.28 -1.51 34.53
CA MET A 198 26.72 -0.85 33.30
C MET A 198 25.58 -0.02 32.69
N THR A 199 25.90 0.91 31.81
CA THR A 199 24.94 1.74 31.07
C THR A 199 25.13 1.54 29.58
N LYS A 200 24.02 1.35 28.86
CA LYS A 200 23.96 1.34 27.40
C LYS A 200 23.41 2.68 26.93
N THR A 201 24.18 3.43 26.17
CA THR A 201 23.72 4.71 25.61
C THR A 201 23.47 4.58 24.12
N TYR A 202 22.20 4.66 23.74
CA TYR A 202 21.74 4.63 22.36
C TYR A 202 21.73 6.06 21.82
N THR A 203 22.50 6.34 20.77
CA THR A 203 22.56 7.66 20.13
C THR A 203 22.11 7.54 18.68
N PHE A 204 20.91 8.05 18.40
CA PHE A 204 20.29 8.06 17.09
C PHE A 204 20.91 9.20 16.28
N LYS A 205 21.67 8.88 15.23
CA LYS A 205 22.45 9.84 14.45
C LYS A 205 21.68 10.39 13.26
N SER A 206 21.09 9.50 12.47
CA SER A 206 20.39 9.89 11.25
C SER A 206 19.39 8.81 10.84
N VAL A 207 18.35 9.23 10.12
CA VAL A 207 17.45 8.35 9.41
C VAL A 207 17.42 8.73 7.94
N THR A 208 17.58 7.75 7.06
CA THR A 208 17.38 7.90 5.61
C THR A 208 16.10 7.19 5.21
N PHE A 209 15.11 7.95 4.76
CA PHE A 209 13.89 7.44 4.15
C PHE A 209 14.11 7.13 2.68
N ASN A 210 13.49 6.07 2.18
CA ASN A 210 13.64 5.59 0.80
C ASN A 210 15.12 5.39 0.43
N ALA A 211 15.85 4.74 1.35
CA ALA A 211 17.24 4.39 1.14
C ALA A 211 17.37 3.61 -0.18
N ASN A 212 18.29 4.04 -1.04
CA ASN A 212 18.54 3.45 -2.36
C ASN A 212 20.04 3.22 -2.60
N ASP A 213 20.72 2.80 -1.53
CA ASP A 213 22.11 2.36 -1.59
C ASP A 213 22.26 0.99 -2.25
N ASP A 214 23.50 0.55 -2.45
CA ASP A 214 23.79 -0.67 -3.20
C ASP A 214 23.19 -1.93 -2.55
N LYS A 215 23.00 -1.95 -1.21
CA LYS A 215 22.34 -3.08 -0.54
C LYS A 215 20.88 -3.17 -0.94
N VAL A 216 20.17 -2.04 -0.93
CA VAL A 216 18.76 -1.98 -1.33
C VAL A 216 18.59 -2.34 -2.80
N LYS A 217 19.45 -1.82 -3.68
CA LYS A 217 19.44 -2.16 -5.12
C LYS A 217 19.67 -3.65 -5.37
N ASN A 218 20.64 -4.24 -4.69
CA ASN A 218 20.92 -5.67 -4.78
C ASN A 218 19.74 -6.50 -4.27
N PHE A 219 19.10 -6.08 -3.17
CA PHE A 219 17.91 -6.74 -2.64
C PHE A 219 16.75 -6.76 -3.65
N HIS A 220 16.40 -5.61 -4.23
CA HIS A 220 15.34 -5.54 -5.24
C HIS A 220 15.68 -6.36 -6.50
N SER A 221 16.95 -6.35 -6.91
CA SER A 221 17.40 -7.14 -8.06
C SER A 221 17.31 -8.65 -7.80
N ALA A 222 17.55 -9.08 -6.56
CA ALA A 222 17.44 -10.47 -6.14
C ALA A 222 16.00 -10.91 -5.84
N ASN A 223 15.09 -9.97 -5.59
CA ASN A 223 13.70 -10.22 -5.22
C ASN A 223 12.71 -9.42 -6.10
N PRO A 224 12.57 -9.78 -7.39
CA PRO A 224 11.54 -9.20 -8.26
C PRO A 224 10.13 -9.38 -7.65
N GLY A 225 9.28 -8.35 -7.70
CA GLY A 225 7.95 -8.36 -7.05
C GLY A 225 7.91 -7.67 -5.68
N MET A 226 9.06 -7.20 -5.18
CA MET A 226 9.16 -6.43 -3.93
C MET A 226 9.18 -4.90 -4.15
N GLU A 227 8.78 -4.41 -5.32
CA GLU A 227 8.80 -2.99 -5.68
C GLU A 227 7.84 -2.15 -4.82
N GLY A 228 6.78 -2.78 -4.28
CA GLY A 228 5.87 -2.16 -3.32
C GLY A 228 6.46 -1.87 -1.93
N TYR A 229 7.73 -2.20 -1.70
CA TYR A 229 8.46 -1.93 -0.48
C TYR A 229 9.56 -0.90 -0.69
N SER A 230 9.78 -0.08 0.35
CA SER A 230 10.87 0.87 0.49
C SER A 230 11.66 0.55 1.75
N PHE A 231 12.87 1.09 1.87
CA PHE A 231 13.73 0.88 3.02
C PHE A 231 13.98 2.17 3.79
N VAL A 232 13.86 2.09 5.11
CA VAL A 232 14.27 3.13 6.04
C VAL A 232 15.58 2.68 6.67
N LYS A 233 16.62 3.49 6.56
CA LYS A 233 17.93 3.22 7.14
C LYS A 233 18.13 4.08 8.38
N LEU A 234 18.39 3.48 9.53
CA LEU A 234 18.74 4.16 10.77
C LEU A 234 20.23 4.00 11.06
N GLU A 235 20.93 5.11 11.24
CA GLU A 235 22.29 5.11 11.77
C GLU A 235 22.26 5.37 13.28
N LEU A 236 22.83 4.43 14.04
CA LEU A 236 22.78 4.40 15.50
C LEU A 236 24.18 4.15 16.06
N ASP A 237 24.49 4.72 17.20
CA ASP A 237 25.61 4.27 18.04
C ASP A 237 25.06 3.69 19.35
N ILE A 238 25.67 2.61 19.83
CA ILE A 238 25.44 2.07 21.16
C ILE A 238 26.77 2.10 21.91
N ASP A 239 26.82 2.85 23.00
CA ASP A 239 27.98 2.90 23.90
C ASP A 239 27.71 2.05 25.15
N ASN A 240 28.50 1.00 25.33
CA ASN A 240 28.50 0.17 26.52
C ASN A 240 29.55 0.68 27.50
N SER A 241 29.11 1.22 28.64
CA SER A 241 29.99 1.79 29.67
C SER A 241 30.85 0.76 30.42
N SER A 242 30.58 -0.53 30.22
CA SER A 242 31.39 -1.61 30.80
C SER A 242 32.83 -1.56 30.26
N LYS A 243 33.80 -1.98 31.08
CA LYS A 243 35.20 -2.11 30.66
C LYS A 243 35.58 -3.52 30.21
N THR A 244 34.76 -4.52 30.55
CA THR A 244 35.09 -5.94 30.36
C THR A 244 33.91 -6.76 29.87
N GLU A 245 32.71 -6.48 30.36
CA GLU A 245 31.50 -7.25 30.04
C GLU A 245 30.81 -6.75 28.78
N LYS A 246 30.33 -7.69 27.97
CA LYS A 246 29.39 -7.40 26.88
C LYS A 246 28.03 -7.03 27.46
N ALA A 247 27.29 -6.20 26.74
CA ALA A 247 25.94 -5.82 27.12
C ALA A 247 24.93 -6.37 26.12
N TRP A 248 23.93 -7.10 26.60
CA TRP A 248 22.77 -7.46 25.78
C TRP A 248 22.02 -6.20 25.34
N VAL A 249 21.66 -6.12 24.06
CA VAL A 249 20.98 -4.97 23.47
C VAL A 249 19.67 -5.40 22.81
N ASN A 250 18.64 -4.60 23.03
CA ASN A 250 17.47 -4.59 22.16
C ASN A 250 17.68 -3.53 21.08
N LEU A 251 17.39 -3.87 19.82
CA LEU A 251 17.48 -2.94 18.70
C LEU A 251 16.13 -2.22 18.57
N PRO A 252 16.12 -0.91 18.28
CA PRO A 252 14.88 -0.18 18.16
C PRO A 252 14.03 -0.74 17.01
N TYR A 253 12.73 -0.87 17.24
CA TYR A 253 11.74 -1.10 16.19
C TYR A 253 11.21 0.24 15.66
N LEU A 254 10.74 0.24 14.43
CA LEU A 254 10.16 1.37 13.73
C LEU A 254 8.64 1.34 13.92
N ILE A 255 8.03 2.49 14.22
CA ILE A 255 6.59 2.70 14.19
C ILE A 255 6.23 3.50 12.94
N SER A 256 5.23 3.05 12.22
CA SER A 256 4.66 3.70 11.05
C SER A 256 3.15 3.91 11.22
N GLU A 257 2.52 4.52 10.23
CA GLU A 257 1.07 4.71 10.21
C GLU A 257 0.25 3.40 10.10
N TYR A 258 0.87 2.28 9.69
CA TYR A 258 0.19 0.99 9.52
C TYR A 258 0.66 -0.10 10.49
N GLY A 259 1.56 0.20 11.43
CA GLY A 259 1.99 -0.74 12.46
C GLY A 259 3.43 -0.53 12.89
N TYR A 260 4.11 -1.63 13.22
CA TYR A 260 5.52 -1.62 13.57
C TYR A 260 6.34 -2.51 12.63
N SER A 261 7.62 -2.18 12.48
CA SER A 261 8.59 -2.93 11.70
C SER A 261 9.88 -3.08 12.49
N ILE A 262 10.43 -4.28 12.51
CA ILE A 262 11.73 -4.55 13.13
C ILE A 262 12.84 -4.50 12.07
N PRO A 263 14.12 -4.39 12.48
CA PRO A 263 15.21 -4.39 11.51
C PRO A 263 15.14 -5.61 10.59
N ASP A 264 15.27 -5.39 9.29
CA ASP A 264 15.10 -6.37 8.23
C ASP A 264 15.98 -7.60 8.49
N TYR A 265 15.40 -8.78 8.30
CA TYR A 265 16.05 -10.05 8.63
C TYR A 265 17.11 -10.49 7.61
N ASP A 266 17.11 -9.96 6.40
CA ASP A 266 18.07 -10.31 5.36
C ASP A 266 19.51 -10.00 5.81
N SER A 267 20.38 -11.00 5.67
CA SER A 267 21.78 -10.92 6.11
C SER A 267 22.61 -9.93 5.29
N SER A 268 22.15 -9.55 4.09
CA SER A 268 22.80 -8.54 3.24
C SER A 268 22.65 -7.11 3.78
N PHE A 269 21.62 -6.83 4.60
CA PHE A 269 21.41 -5.49 5.14
C PHE A 269 22.31 -5.12 6.32
N GLY A 270 22.91 -6.11 7.00
CA GLY A 270 23.94 -5.87 8.01
C GLY A 270 23.76 -6.66 9.29
N GLU A 271 24.64 -6.39 10.24
CA GLU A 271 24.70 -7.08 11.53
C GLU A 271 23.61 -6.56 12.48
N LYS A 272 22.87 -7.49 13.09
CA LYS A 272 21.90 -7.24 14.15
C LYS A 272 22.41 -7.92 15.42
N PRO A 273 23.34 -7.28 16.15
CA PRO A 273 23.93 -7.91 17.32
C PRO A 273 22.88 -8.07 18.42
N SER A 274 22.90 -9.22 19.09
CA SER A 274 22.21 -9.40 20.38
C SER A 274 22.99 -8.76 21.53
N ASP A 275 24.30 -8.56 21.34
CA ASP A 275 25.22 -8.07 22.35
C ASP A 275 26.25 -7.11 21.76
N VAL A 276 26.58 -6.05 22.49
CA VAL A 276 27.65 -5.10 22.13
C VAL A 276 28.83 -5.24 23.09
N GLN A 277 30.04 -5.11 22.54
CA GLN A 277 31.27 -5.14 23.33
C GLN A 277 31.42 -3.87 24.18
N PRO A 278 32.28 -3.87 25.21
CA PRO A 278 32.75 -2.66 25.88
C PRO A 278 33.09 -1.52 24.92
N GLY A 279 32.60 -0.32 25.22
CA GLY A 279 32.79 0.88 24.41
C GLY A 279 31.75 1.06 23.29
N LYS A 280 32.13 1.89 22.31
CA LYS A 280 31.23 2.36 21.25
C LYS A 280 31.14 1.39 20.08
N THR A 281 29.91 0.98 19.74
CA THR A 281 29.56 0.21 18.55
C THR A 281 28.67 1.05 17.63
N SER A 282 29.07 1.22 16.37
CA SER A 282 28.28 1.93 15.35
C SER A 282 27.47 0.91 14.54
N LEU A 283 26.17 1.14 14.40
CA LEU A 283 25.23 0.27 13.70
C LEU A 283 24.49 1.02 12.59
N THR A 284 24.14 0.26 11.56
CA THR A 284 23.22 0.69 10.49
C THR A 284 22.12 -0.34 10.41
N LEU A 285 20.90 0.06 10.76
CA LEU A 285 19.72 -0.80 10.73
C LEU A 285 18.88 -0.44 9.51
N TYR A 286 18.35 -1.44 8.82
CA TYR A 286 17.41 -1.24 7.71
C TYR A 286 16.05 -1.76 8.15
N TYR A 287 14.99 -1.04 7.82
CA TYR A 287 13.62 -1.44 8.08
C TYR A 287 12.89 -1.45 6.75
N ARG A 288 12.24 -2.57 6.44
CA ARG A 288 11.36 -2.65 5.29
C ARG A 288 10.01 -2.07 5.67
N VAL A 289 9.55 -1.11 4.87
CA VAL A 289 8.25 -0.44 4.99
C VAL A 289 7.57 -0.45 3.63
N ARG A 290 6.27 -0.19 3.56
CA ARG A 290 5.60 0.00 2.28
C ARG A 290 6.04 1.31 1.65
N THR A 291 6.14 1.32 0.33
CA THR A 291 6.48 2.55 -0.36
C THR A 291 5.41 3.62 -0.13
N GLY A 292 5.82 4.81 0.29
CA GLY A 292 4.91 5.92 0.63
C GLY A 292 4.40 5.91 2.07
N GLU A 293 4.70 4.89 2.86
CA GLU A 293 4.30 4.78 4.26
C GLU A 293 4.96 5.86 5.13
N LYS A 294 4.15 6.51 5.97
CA LYS A 294 4.66 7.49 6.94
C LYS A 294 5.28 6.80 8.15
N VAL A 295 6.57 7.05 8.37
CA VAL A 295 7.26 6.66 9.60
C VAL A 295 6.99 7.70 10.70
N ILE A 296 6.69 7.25 11.90
CA ILE A 296 6.28 8.09 13.04
C ILE A 296 7.39 8.16 14.09
N ALA A 297 7.99 7.02 14.43
CA ALA A 297 8.98 6.95 15.51
C ALA A 297 9.90 5.74 15.39
N PHE A 298 11.00 5.78 16.14
CA PHE A 298 11.73 4.59 16.55
C PHE A 298 11.49 4.37 18.04
N VAL A 299 11.20 3.14 18.42
CA VAL A 299 10.94 2.76 19.82
C VAL A 299 11.92 1.66 20.21
N GLY A 300 12.51 1.79 21.38
CA GLY A 300 13.30 0.72 21.97
C GLY A 300 12.77 0.39 23.35
N GLU A 301 13.00 -0.85 23.75
CA GLU A 301 12.56 -1.36 25.04
C GLU A 301 13.72 -1.28 26.04
N ASP A 302 13.44 -0.78 27.25
CA ASP A 302 14.35 -0.96 28.38
C ASP A 302 14.10 -2.32 29.07
N ARG A 303 15.00 -2.71 29.97
CA ARG A 303 14.93 -4.04 30.64
C ARG A 303 13.72 -4.21 31.58
N LYS A 304 12.99 -3.13 31.88
CA LYS A 304 11.76 -3.12 32.69
C LYS A 304 10.48 -3.09 31.83
N ALA A 305 10.63 -3.17 30.51
CA ALA A 305 9.56 -2.90 29.54
C ALA A 305 9.06 -1.45 29.55
N ASP A 306 9.86 -0.50 30.08
CA ASP A 306 9.60 0.92 29.87
C ASP A 306 10.13 1.30 28.48
N ASP A 307 9.21 1.59 27.57
CA ASP A 307 9.54 2.01 26.21
C ASP A 307 10.11 3.43 26.17
N TYR A 308 11.19 3.64 25.41
CA TYR A 308 11.60 4.97 24.98
C TYR A 308 11.28 5.17 23.50
N SER A 309 10.84 6.38 23.13
CA SER A 309 10.50 6.71 21.75
C SER A 309 11.25 7.93 21.24
N VAL A 310 11.78 7.82 20.02
CA VAL A 310 12.36 8.91 19.24
C VAL A 310 11.37 9.24 18.12
N LYS A 311 10.64 10.35 18.29
CA LYS A 311 9.67 10.83 17.28
C LYS A 311 10.38 11.56 16.13
N LEU A 312 9.85 11.39 14.92
CA LEU A 312 10.38 11.94 13.67
C LEU A 312 9.59 13.14 13.14
#